data_AF-A0A0F4YWN4-F1
#
_entry.id   AF-A0A0F4YWN4-F1
#
_cell.length_a   1.000
_cell.length_b   1.000
_cell.length_c   1.000
_cell.angle_alpha   90.00
_cell.angle_beta   90.00
_cell.angle_gamma   90.00
#
_symmetry.space_group_name_H-M   'P 1'
#
loop_
_entity.id
_entity.type
_entity.pdbx_description
1 polymer ?
#
loop_
_entity_poly.entity_id
_entity_poly.type
_entity_poly.pdbx_seq_one_letter_code
_entity_poly.pdbx_strand_id
1 'polypeptide(L)'
;MPEKVYVTYNQVHKLCQASAQKILNEFRPNLMIAIGGGGYVPARILRSFLKLPGEPNIPIQAIGLSLYESLGTDGPEEKPGTKVTRTQWLDLSSLEMANLIGKNVLIVDEVDDTRTTLEYAVRELEKDVQLAQKNLGREGEKTTFYIFVLHVSTCASYGI
;
A
#
# COMPACT_ATOMS: atom_id res chain seq x y z
N MET A 1 -21.09 14.59 -15.88
CA MET A 1 -20.67 13.20 -15.57
C MET A 1 -19.16 13.22 -15.47
N PRO A 2 -18.56 12.61 -14.42
CA PRO A 2 -17.10 12.49 -14.37
C PRO A 2 -16.60 11.67 -15.56
N GLU A 3 -15.45 12.06 -16.10
CA GLU A 3 -14.81 11.37 -17.22
C GLU A 3 -14.26 10.02 -16.75
N LYS A 4 -14.69 8.92 -17.40
CA LYS A 4 -14.19 7.58 -17.07
C LYS A 4 -12.86 7.34 -17.77
N VAL A 5 -11.80 7.15 -16.99
CA VAL A 5 -10.49 6.75 -17.50
C VAL A 5 -10.37 5.23 -17.48
N TYR A 6 -10.10 4.63 -18.63
CA TYR A 6 -9.86 3.20 -18.76
C TYR A 6 -8.36 2.92 -18.87
N VAL A 7 -7.87 2.04 -18.00
CA VAL A 7 -6.44 1.68 -17.94
C VAL A 7 -6.26 0.21 -18.32
N THR A 8 -5.39 -0.04 -19.29
CA THR A 8 -5.03 -1.39 -19.75
C THR A 8 -3.93 -2.00 -18.88
N TYR A 9 -3.85 -3.34 -18.84
CA TYR A 9 -2.74 -4.05 -18.18
C TYR A 9 -1.36 -3.62 -18.68
N ASN A 10 -1.24 -3.31 -19.98
CA ASN A 10 0.02 -2.84 -20.55
C ASN A 10 0.42 -1.45 -20.06
N GLN A 11 -0.56 -0.57 -19.80
CA GLN A 11 -0.28 0.73 -19.17
C GLN A 11 0.18 0.55 -17.73
N VAL A 12 -0.51 -0.29 -16.94
CA VAL A 12 -0.07 -0.64 -15.57
C VAL A 12 1.35 -1.20 -15.58
N HIS A 13 1.64 -2.11 -16.51
CA HIS A 13 2.97 -2.72 -16.64
C HIS A 13 4.07 -1.68 -16.90
N LYS A 14 3.84 -0.76 -17.84
CA LYS A 14 4.78 0.31 -18.17
C LYS A 14 4.96 1.31 -17.03
N LEU A 15 3.90 1.63 -16.30
CA LEU A 15 3.99 2.50 -15.12
C LEU A 15 4.86 1.85 -14.03
N CYS A 16 4.61 0.58 -13.70
CA CYS A 16 5.45 -0.19 -12.78
C CYS A 16 6.91 -0.23 -13.24
N GLN A 17 7.16 -0.47 -14.53
CA GLN A 17 8.51 -0.49 -15.11
C GLN A 17 9.22 0.86 -14.93
N ALA A 18 8.54 1.97 -15.26
CA ALA A 18 9.11 3.30 -15.16
C ALA A 18 9.42 3.72 -13.71
N SER A 19 8.60 3.29 -12.75
CA SER A 19 8.78 3.61 -11.33
C SER A 19 9.83 2.76 -10.63
N ALA A 20 10.09 1.54 -11.11
CA ALA A 20 10.95 0.58 -10.42
C ALA A 20 12.37 1.09 -10.14
N GLN A 21 12.99 1.77 -11.12
CA GLN A 21 14.36 2.29 -10.96
C GLN A 21 14.44 3.34 -9.84
N LYS A 22 13.45 4.23 -9.76
CA LYS A 22 13.37 5.25 -8.69
C LYS A 22 13.24 4.58 -7.33
N ILE A 23 12.34 3.60 -7.21
CA ILE A 23 12.10 2.85 -5.97
C ILE A 23 13.37 2.12 -5.51
N LEU A 24 14.14 1.52 -6.43
CA LEU A 24 15.42 0.88 -6.11
C LEU A 24 16.51 1.87 -5.70
N ASN A 25 16.52 3.08 -6.26
CA ASN A 25 17.55 4.07 -5.94
C ASN A 25 17.27 4.77 -4.61
N GLU A 26 16.01 5.06 -4.32
CA GLU A 26 15.62 5.86 -3.16
C GLU A 26 15.29 5.02 -1.92
N PHE A 27 14.70 3.82 -2.11
CA PHE A 27 14.07 3.10 -1.00
C PHE A 27 14.59 1.68 -0.77
N ARG A 28 14.94 0.93 -1.84
CA ARG A 28 15.40 -0.47 -1.76
C ARG A 28 14.53 -1.34 -0.84
N PRO A 29 13.28 -1.63 -1.25
CA PRO A 29 12.35 -2.36 -0.40
C PRO A 29 12.83 -3.77 -0.08
N ASN A 30 12.66 -4.19 1.17
CA ASN A 30 12.92 -5.56 1.60
C ASN A 30 11.65 -6.42 1.59
N LEU A 31 10.46 -5.78 1.61
CA LEU A 31 9.15 -6.42 1.62
C LEU A 31 8.13 -5.50 0.95
N MET A 32 7.14 -6.10 0.30
CA MET A 32 5.97 -5.39 -0.23
C MET A 32 4.70 -5.79 0.50
N ILE A 33 3.84 -4.82 0.79
CA ILE A 33 2.47 -5.04 1.27
C ILE A 33 1.53 -4.54 0.18
N ALA A 34 0.76 -5.44 -0.42
CA ALA A 34 -0.28 -5.09 -1.37
C ALA A 34 -1.60 -4.87 -0.62
N ILE A 35 -2.23 -3.73 -0.84
CA ILE A 35 -3.60 -3.48 -0.38
C ILE A 35 -4.56 -4.21 -1.32
N GLY A 36 -5.54 -4.90 -0.74
CA GLY A 36 -6.39 -5.87 -1.40
C GLY A 36 -7.25 -5.24 -2.49
N GLY A 37 -7.51 -6.03 -3.54
CA GLY A 37 -8.24 -5.57 -4.73
C GLY A 37 -7.28 -5.07 -5.80
N GLY A 38 -6.96 -3.77 -5.79
CA GLY A 38 -6.18 -3.17 -6.88
C GLY A 38 -4.67 -3.14 -6.67
N GLY A 39 -4.15 -3.26 -5.44
CA GLY A 39 -2.70 -3.36 -5.17
C GLY A 39 -2.03 -4.67 -5.62
N TYR A 40 -2.78 -5.76 -5.84
CA TYR A 40 -2.21 -7.08 -6.15
C TYR A 40 -1.48 -7.14 -7.50
N VAL A 41 -2.12 -6.64 -8.56
CA VAL A 41 -1.55 -6.61 -9.91
C VAL A 41 -0.27 -5.77 -9.97
N PRO A 42 -0.26 -4.48 -9.55
CA PRO A 42 0.95 -3.68 -9.55
C PRO A 42 2.04 -4.29 -8.67
N ALA A 43 1.75 -4.77 -7.46
CA ALA A 43 2.77 -5.38 -6.59
C ALA A 43 3.47 -6.57 -7.27
N ARG A 44 2.69 -7.44 -7.92
CA ARG A 44 3.25 -8.59 -8.63
C ARG A 44 4.11 -8.16 -9.82
N ILE A 45 3.67 -7.19 -10.61
CA ILE A 45 4.43 -6.67 -11.76
C ILE A 45 5.73 -6.01 -11.26
N LEU A 46 5.63 -5.11 -10.28
CA LEU A 46 6.74 -4.36 -9.71
C LEU A 46 7.84 -5.30 -9.20
N ARG A 47 7.47 -6.41 -8.55
CA ARG A 47 8.42 -7.44 -8.07
C ARG A 47 9.38 -7.94 -9.16
N SER A 48 8.91 -8.04 -10.41
CA SER A 48 9.76 -8.49 -11.52
C SER A 48 10.84 -7.46 -11.87
N PHE A 49 10.53 -6.17 -11.73
CA PHE A 49 11.45 -5.07 -12.03
C PHE A 49 12.35 -4.68 -10.84
N LEU A 50 11.93 -4.98 -9.62
CA LEU A 50 12.72 -4.76 -8.41
C LEU A 50 13.71 -5.90 -8.12
N LYS A 51 13.68 -6.98 -8.89
CA LYS A 51 14.60 -8.12 -8.71
C LYS A 51 16.00 -7.76 -9.21
N LEU A 52 16.98 -7.78 -8.31
CA LEU A 52 18.40 -7.62 -8.67
C LEU A 52 19.08 -8.98 -8.92
N PRO A 53 20.07 -9.06 -9.83
CA PRO A 53 20.88 -10.28 -10.01
C PRO A 53 21.56 -10.71 -8.71
N GLY A 54 21.43 -11.99 -8.35
CA GLY A 54 22.02 -12.53 -7.13
C GLY A 54 21.18 -12.32 -5.85
N GLU A 55 20.07 -11.58 -5.92
CA GLU A 55 19.18 -11.36 -4.78
C GLU A 55 17.90 -12.22 -4.84
N PRO A 56 17.37 -12.63 -3.66
CA PRO A 56 16.07 -13.29 -3.59
C PRO A 56 14.96 -12.34 -4.04
N ASN A 57 13.81 -12.91 -4.41
CA ASN A 57 12.64 -12.09 -4.73
C ASN A 57 12.12 -11.40 -3.47
N ILE A 58 11.70 -10.14 -3.62
CA ILE A 58 11.04 -9.39 -2.55
C ILE A 58 9.70 -10.08 -2.22
N PRO A 59 9.47 -10.50 -0.95
CA PRO A 59 8.21 -11.10 -0.53
C PRO A 59 7.05 -10.09 -0.66
N ILE A 60 5.86 -10.61 -0.98
CA ILE A 60 4.62 -9.83 -1.04
C ILE A 60 3.68 -10.39 0.04
N GLN A 61 3.22 -9.52 0.92
CA GLN A 61 2.13 -9.77 1.85
C GLN A 61 0.89 -9.00 1.39
N ALA A 62 -0.29 -9.47 1.82
CA ALA A 62 -1.57 -8.92 1.41
C ALA A 62 -2.35 -8.46 2.64
N ILE A 63 -2.85 -7.23 2.61
CA ILE A 63 -3.80 -6.72 3.59
C ILE A 63 -5.09 -6.31 2.88
N GLY A 64 -6.23 -6.60 3.49
CA GLY A 64 -7.55 -6.23 2.99
C GLY A 64 -8.13 -5.12 3.85
N LEU A 65 -8.49 -4.02 3.20
CA LEU A 65 -9.17 -2.88 3.82
C LEU A 65 -10.48 -2.62 3.08
N SER A 66 -11.55 -2.37 3.81
CA SER A 66 -12.84 -1.96 3.23
C SER A 66 -13.26 -0.62 3.83
N LEU A 67 -13.62 0.35 2.98
CA LEU A 67 -14.28 1.58 3.39
C LEU A 67 -15.79 1.32 3.51
N TYR A 68 -16.37 1.63 4.66
CA TYR A 68 -17.83 1.57 4.83
C TYR A 68 -18.50 2.76 4.19
N GLU A 69 -19.13 2.56 3.03
CA GLU A 69 -20.09 3.51 2.48
C GLU A 69 -21.25 3.68 3.46
N SER A 70 -21.43 4.91 3.97
CA SER A 70 -22.67 5.20 4.66
C SER A 70 -23.74 5.33 3.58
N LEU A 71 -24.49 4.25 3.35
CA LEU A 71 -25.73 4.29 2.58
C LEU A 71 -26.72 5.19 3.34
N GLY A 72 -26.64 6.50 3.10
CA GLY A 72 -27.73 7.40 3.42
C GLY A 72 -28.95 6.93 2.63
N THR A 73 -30.09 6.78 3.27
CA THR A 73 -31.33 6.23 2.68
C THR A 73 -31.94 7.08 1.56
N ASP A 74 -31.28 8.16 1.12
CA ASP A 74 -31.84 9.12 0.17
C ASP A 74 -30.78 9.64 -0.82
N GLY A 75 -30.69 9.01 -2.00
CA GLY A 75 -30.04 9.57 -3.20
C GLY A 75 -29.16 8.60 -4.00
N PRO A 76 -29.03 8.77 -5.34
CA PRO A 76 -28.24 7.88 -6.22
C PRO A 76 -26.74 8.19 -6.24
N GLU A 77 -26.22 8.95 -5.27
CA GLU A 77 -24.79 9.29 -5.20
C GLU A 77 -24.09 8.48 -4.11
N GLU A 78 -23.28 7.51 -4.53
CA GLU A 78 -22.35 6.76 -3.67
C GLU A 78 -21.32 7.75 -3.10
N LYS A 79 -21.43 8.07 -1.80
CA LYS A 79 -20.41 8.87 -1.10
C LYS A 79 -19.34 7.93 -0.54
N PRO A 80 -18.05 8.20 -0.76
CA PRO A 80 -16.98 7.42 -0.18
C PRO A 80 -17.11 7.33 1.34
N GLY A 81 -17.09 6.10 1.85
CA GLY A 81 -17.08 5.81 3.27
C GLY A 81 -15.88 6.41 4.01
N THR A 82 -16.06 6.86 5.26
CA THR A 82 -14.94 7.42 6.07
C THR A 82 -14.34 6.43 7.06
N LYS A 83 -14.98 5.27 7.28
CA LYS A 83 -14.54 4.27 8.26
C LYS A 83 -13.92 3.06 7.57
N VAL A 84 -12.62 2.88 7.76
CA VAL A 84 -11.87 1.72 7.26
C VAL A 84 -12.02 0.54 8.22
N THR A 85 -12.23 -0.65 7.69
CA THR A 85 -12.26 -1.93 8.44
C THR A 85 -11.24 -2.91 7.85
N ARG A 86 -10.52 -3.62 8.73
CA ARG A 86 -9.57 -4.67 8.35
C ARG A 86 -10.34 -5.93 7.97
N THR A 87 -10.36 -6.30 6.69
CA THR A 87 -11.01 -7.54 6.20
C THR A 87 -10.03 -8.71 6.12
N GLN A 88 -8.76 -8.40 5.87
CA GLN A 88 -7.63 -9.34 5.92
C GLN A 88 -6.45 -8.60 6.53
N TRP A 89 -5.76 -9.21 7.49
CA TRP A 89 -4.65 -8.54 8.18
C TRP A 89 -3.52 -9.50 8.48
N LEU A 90 -2.35 -8.94 8.79
CA LEU A 90 -1.18 -9.69 9.25
C LEU A 90 -1.39 -10.13 10.69
N ASP A 91 -1.02 -11.37 11.01
CA ASP A 91 -1.19 -11.87 12.37
C ASP A 91 -0.10 -11.33 13.30
N LEU A 92 -0.49 -10.59 14.34
CA LEU A 92 0.37 -9.98 15.35
C LEU A 92 1.19 -11.00 16.15
N SER A 93 0.68 -12.22 16.29
CA SER A 93 1.37 -13.31 16.99
C SER A 93 2.35 -14.07 16.09
N SER A 94 2.34 -13.76 14.78
CA SER A 94 3.07 -14.52 13.78
C SER A 94 4.46 -13.96 13.47
N LEU A 95 5.27 -14.81 12.83
CA LEU A 95 6.54 -14.45 12.21
C LEU A 95 6.39 -13.30 11.19
N GLU A 96 5.19 -13.01 10.69
CA GLU A 96 4.95 -11.97 9.68
C GLU A 96 5.19 -10.57 10.21
N MET A 97 4.81 -10.28 11.46
CA MET A 97 5.05 -8.98 12.08
C MET A 97 6.51 -8.80 12.49
N ALA A 98 7.13 -9.84 13.04
CA ALA A 98 8.57 -9.84 13.30
C ALA A 98 9.40 -9.59 12.03
N ASN A 99 8.85 -9.99 10.87
CA ASN A 99 9.45 -9.76 9.55
C ASN A 99 9.36 -8.31 9.05
N LEU A 100 8.52 -7.44 9.63
CA LEU A 100 8.46 -6.02 9.26
C LEU A 100 9.47 -5.16 10.03
N ILE A 101 9.87 -5.59 11.22
CA ILE A 101 10.80 -4.85 12.10
C ILE A 101 12.15 -4.66 11.40
N GLY A 102 12.63 -3.42 11.36
CA GLY A 102 13.94 -3.07 10.78
C GLY A 102 13.98 -3.09 9.25
N LYS A 103 12.83 -3.21 8.57
CA LYS A 103 12.77 -3.32 7.11
C LYS A 103 12.23 -2.07 6.42
N ASN A 104 12.62 -1.92 5.16
CA ASN A 104 12.00 -1.01 4.20
C ASN A 104 10.78 -1.70 3.56
N VAL A 105 9.59 -1.26 3.95
CA VAL A 105 8.31 -1.86 3.54
C VAL A 105 7.64 -0.98 2.50
N LEU A 106 7.44 -1.51 1.30
CA LEU A 106 6.74 -0.82 0.21
C LEU A 106 5.25 -1.21 0.20
N ILE A 107 4.38 -0.26 0.52
CA ILE A 107 2.93 -0.40 0.43
C ILE A 107 2.52 -0.10 -1.02
N VAL A 108 1.73 -0.98 -1.62
CA VAL A 108 1.33 -0.91 -3.02
C VAL A 108 -0.19 -0.90 -3.14
N ASP A 109 -0.71 0.09 -3.85
CA ASP A 109 -2.13 0.22 -4.22
C ASP A 109 -2.29 0.75 -5.66
N GLU A 110 -3.49 0.74 -6.22
CA GLU A 110 -3.72 1.28 -7.56
C GLU A 110 -3.94 2.80 -7.57
N VAL A 111 -4.70 3.34 -6.61
CA VAL A 111 -5.15 4.74 -6.61
C VAL A 111 -5.05 5.36 -5.22
N ASP A 112 -4.43 6.53 -5.11
CA ASP A 112 -4.57 7.44 -3.96
C ASP A 112 -5.63 8.49 -4.30
N ASP A 113 -6.86 8.33 -3.80
CA ASP A 113 -7.96 9.28 -4.04
C ASP A 113 -8.06 10.34 -2.94
N THR A 114 -8.62 9.98 -1.78
CA THR A 114 -8.75 10.86 -0.61
C THR A 114 -7.65 10.67 0.42
N ARG A 115 -6.66 9.81 0.14
CA ARG A 115 -5.61 9.36 1.07
C ARG A 115 -6.07 8.60 2.32
N THR A 116 -7.37 8.49 2.57
CA THR A 116 -7.93 7.84 3.77
C THR A 116 -7.48 6.39 3.94
N THR A 117 -7.51 5.58 2.87
CA THR A 117 -7.10 4.16 2.92
C THR A 117 -5.61 4.02 3.22
N LEU A 118 -4.77 4.80 2.56
CA LEU A 118 -3.32 4.76 2.70
C LEU A 118 -2.88 5.27 4.08
N GLU A 119 -3.46 6.38 4.56
CA GLU A 119 -3.20 6.90 5.90
C GLU A 119 -3.57 5.87 6.96
N TYR A 120 -4.74 5.25 6.84
CA TYR A 120 -5.16 4.20 7.75
C TYR A 120 -4.20 3.01 7.71
N ALA A 121 -3.83 2.53 6.52
CA ALA A 121 -2.92 1.40 6.37
C ALA A 121 -1.58 1.65 7.05
N VAL A 122 -0.95 2.81 6.78
CA VAL A 122 0.34 3.18 7.39
C VAL A 122 0.22 3.27 8.90
N ARG A 123 -0.77 4.01 9.41
CA ARG A 123 -0.95 4.21 10.85
C ARG A 123 -1.14 2.90 11.60
N GLU A 124 -1.94 1.99 11.05
CA GLU A 124 -2.20 0.71 11.68
C GLU A 124 -0.98 -0.23 11.61
N LEU A 125 -0.26 -0.26 10.49
CA LEU A 125 1.00 -1.01 10.38
C LEU A 125 2.08 -0.48 11.32
N GLU A 126 2.19 0.85 11.49
CA GLU A 126 3.13 1.47 12.43
C GLU A 126 2.85 1.06 13.88
N LYS A 127 1.57 1.08 14.29
CA LYS A 127 1.17 0.61 15.63
C LYS A 127 1.53 -0.85 15.85
N ASP A 128 1.26 -1.69 14.86
CA ASP A 128 1.52 -3.12 14.94
C ASP A 128 3.03 -3.41 15.00
N VAL A 129 3.85 -2.68 14.24
CA VAL A 129 5.31 -2.74 14.31
C VAL A 129 5.82 -2.28 15.67
N GLN A 130 5.32 -1.17 16.21
CA GLN A 130 5.72 -0.66 17.53
C GLN A 130 5.39 -1.65 18.65
N LEU A 131 4.24 -2.29 18.58
CA LEU A 131 3.86 -3.33 19.53
C LEU A 131 4.78 -4.55 19.42
N ALA A 132 5.07 -5.00 18.19
CA ALA A 132 5.98 -6.12 17.97
C ALA A 132 7.43 -5.79 18.41
N GLN A 133 7.90 -4.57 18.18
CA GLN A 133 9.20 -4.09 18.67
C GLN A 133 9.30 -4.16 20.19
N LYS A 134 8.28 -3.68 20.91
CA LYS A 134 8.19 -3.74 22.37
C LYS A 134 8.22 -5.19 22.87
N ASN A 135 7.38 -6.04 22.28
CA ASN A 135 7.24 -7.43 22.70
C ASN A 135 8.52 -8.25 22.47
N LEU A 136 9.31 -7.91 21.46
CA LEU A 136 10.53 -8.63 21.07
C LEU A 136 11.83 -7.93 21.53
N GLY A 137 11.74 -6.76 22.19
CA GLY A 137 12.91 -5.98 22.61
C GLY A 137 13.73 -5.39 21.45
N ARG A 138 13.10 -5.10 20.32
CA ARG A 138 13.73 -4.61 19.06
C ARG A 138 13.43 -3.14 18.76
N GLU A 139 13.19 -2.34 19.77
CA GLU A 139 12.75 -0.92 19.65
C GLU A 139 13.76 -0.01 18.94
N GLY A 140 15.04 -0.39 18.88
CA GLY A 140 16.07 0.34 18.14
C GLY A 140 16.05 0.12 16.62
N GLU A 141 15.28 -0.84 16.11
CA GLU A 141 15.29 -1.22 14.70
C GLU A 141 14.23 -0.47 13.91
N LYS A 142 14.64 0.58 13.19
CA LYS A 142 13.71 1.41 12.42
C LYS A 142 13.10 0.66 11.23
N THR A 143 11.78 0.51 11.24
CA THR A 143 10.99 0.18 10.05
C THR A 143 10.62 1.45 9.31
N THR A 144 10.75 1.44 7.97
CA THR A 144 10.38 2.58 7.13
C THR A 144 9.32 2.15 6.13
N PHE A 145 8.26 2.92 5.99
CA PHE A 145 7.21 2.70 4.99
C PHE A 145 7.40 3.63 3.79
N TYR A 146 7.15 3.12 2.59
CA TYR A 146 7.06 3.90 1.35
C TYR A 146 5.80 3.46 0.61
N ILE A 147 5.15 4.39 -0.08
CA ILE A 147 3.90 4.11 -0.80
C ILE A 147 4.16 4.21 -2.30
N PHE A 148 3.67 3.22 -3.04
CA PHE A 148 3.58 3.25 -4.49
C PHE A 148 2.12 3.10 -4.92
N VAL A 149 1.62 4.08 -5.66
CA VAL A 149 0.32 4.03 -6.34
C VAL A 149 0.48 4.32 -7.82
N LEU A 150 -0.40 3.77 -8.65
CA LEU A 150 -0.38 4.00 -10.10
C LEU A 150 -0.96 5.37 -10.46
N HIS A 151 -1.91 5.85 -9.68
CA HIS A 151 -2.57 7.13 -9.88
C HIS A 151 -2.78 7.85 -8.55
N VAL A 152 -2.58 9.16 -8.55
CA VAL A 152 -2.94 10.04 -7.42
C VAL A 152 -3.99 11.01 -7.95
N SER A 153 -5.19 10.97 -7.40
CA SER A 153 -6.26 11.90 -7.78
C SER A 153 -5.83 13.32 -7.39
N THR A 154 -5.88 14.24 -8.34
CA THR A 154 -5.68 15.67 -8.06
C THR A 154 -6.97 16.26 -7.50
N CYS A 155 -7.39 15.86 -6.31
CA CYS A 155 -8.54 16.46 -5.64
C CYS A 155 -8.09 17.55 -4.66
N ALA A 156 -7.59 18.67 -5.20
CA ALA A 156 -7.68 20.02 -4.67
C ALA A 156 -6.80 20.96 -5.51
N SER A 157 -7.46 21.88 -6.22
CA SER A 157 -6.91 23.21 -6.42
C SER A 157 -6.58 23.80 -5.05
N TYR A 158 -5.31 23.70 -4.64
CA TYR A 158 -4.75 24.64 -3.69
C TYR A 158 -4.75 26.00 -4.38
N GLY A 159 -5.83 26.75 -4.19
CA GLY A 159 -5.84 28.17 -4.45
C GLY A 159 -4.78 28.83 -3.58
N ILE A 160 -3.85 29.51 -4.25
CA ILE A 160 -3.06 30.68 -3.84
C ILE A 160 -2.77 30.83 -2.35
#